data_AF-T0ZVK8-F1
#
_entry.id   AF-T0ZVK8-F1
#
_cell.length_a   1.000
_cell.length_b   1.000
_cell.length_c   1.000
_cell.angle_alpha   90.00
_cell.angle_beta   90.00
_cell.angle_gamma   90.00
#
_symmetry.space_group_name_H-M   'P 1'
#
loop_
_entity.id
_entity.type
_entity.pdbx_description
1 polymer ?
#
loop_
_entity_poly.entity_id
_entity_poly.type
_entity_poly.pdbx_seq_one_letter_code
_entity_poly.pdbx_strand_id
1 'polypeptide(L)'
;MKRLLFVAENREETSLRKFFLWLGPERSAQIRFICSDMWQPYLNVIAERAPQALNILDRYHIAAKMNQAIDEVRAKETREVRSRNRLSKSSVVLKHSRWCLLKRVENLTAKQAVKLQELLACNLRTVRAYLLKEQFHFFWEYASAAWAGKFLEQWCTAAMRSRLAPMQKIARMLRSHKPLILNWFEAREQVSLGAVEGLNNRLKANLRRSYGFRTYRAIKVMLYHKLGALPEPEHAHRFC
;
A
#
# COMPACT_ATOMS: atom_id res chain seq x y z
N MET A 1 0.76 3.87 23.71
CA MET A 1 1.95 3.19 23.13
C MET A 1 1.50 2.24 22.02
N LYS A 2 2.20 2.18 20.88
CA LYS A 2 1.88 1.26 19.77
C LYS A 2 2.78 0.03 19.86
N ARG A 3 2.20 -1.18 19.81
CA ARG A 3 2.95 -2.43 20.01
C ARG A 3 2.35 -3.58 19.21
N LEU A 4 3.18 -4.58 18.95
CA LEU A 4 2.78 -5.85 18.37
C LEU A 4 2.07 -6.70 19.43
N LEU A 5 0.83 -7.09 19.17
CA LEU A 5 0.02 -7.89 20.10
C LEU A 5 0.04 -9.38 19.75
N PHE A 6 0.02 -9.71 18.46
CA PHE A 6 -0.16 -11.08 18.02
C PHE A 6 0.68 -11.39 16.78
N VAL A 7 1.29 -12.57 16.77
CA VAL A 7 2.03 -13.10 15.62
C VAL A 7 1.45 -14.48 15.29
N ALA A 8 1.03 -14.63 14.03
CA ALA A 8 0.62 -15.91 13.46
C ALA A 8 1.65 -16.38 12.43
N GLU A 9 1.69 -17.68 12.17
CA GLU A 9 2.65 -18.30 11.26
C GLU A 9 2.27 -18.09 9.79
N ASN A 10 0.98 -18.26 9.48
CA ASN A 10 0.49 -18.19 8.12
C ASN A 10 -0.45 -17.01 7.91
N ARG A 11 -0.54 -16.59 6.64
CA ARG A 11 -1.56 -15.67 6.15
C ARG A 11 -2.78 -16.49 5.73
N GLU A 12 -3.57 -16.93 6.71
CA GLU A 12 -4.82 -17.71 6.55
C GLU A 12 -5.95 -17.10 7.41
N GLU A 13 -7.22 -17.36 7.06
CA GLU A 13 -8.36 -16.97 7.91
C GLU A 13 -8.26 -17.58 9.31
N THR A 14 -7.86 -18.84 9.40
CA THR A 14 -7.66 -19.59 10.64
C THR A 14 -6.71 -18.84 11.59
N SER A 15 -5.65 -18.25 11.04
CA SER A 15 -4.64 -17.51 11.78
C SER A 15 -5.17 -16.19 12.34
N LEU A 16 -5.99 -15.47 11.57
CA LEU A 16 -6.64 -14.24 12.06
C LEU A 16 -7.77 -14.56 13.06
N ARG A 17 -8.50 -15.66 12.88
CA ARG A 17 -9.50 -16.14 13.86
C ARG A 17 -8.86 -16.46 15.22
N LYS A 18 -7.66 -17.05 15.22
CA LYS A 18 -6.87 -17.27 16.46
C LYS A 18 -6.56 -15.96 17.19
N PHE A 19 -6.30 -14.87 16.46
CA PHE A 19 -6.12 -13.55 17.08
C PHE A 19 -7.40 -13.08 17.78
N PHE A 20 -8.56 -13.14 17.13
CA PHE A 20 -9.82 -12.73 17.75
C PHE A 20 -10.24 -13.65 18.91
N LEU A 21 -9.91 -14.94 18.85
CA LEU A 21 -10.10 -15.86 19.98
C LEU A 21 -9.21 -15.47 21.17
N TRP A 22 -7.92 -15.17 20.93
CA TRP A 22 -7.00 -14.69 21.97
C TRP A 22 -7.43 -13.33 22.53
N LEU A 23 -7.94 -12.45 21.67
CA LEU A 23 -8.42 -11.14 22.09
C LEU A 23 -9.70 -11.28 22.94
N GLY A 24 -10.56 -12.24 22.61
CA GLY A 24 -11.81 -12.48 23.31
C GLY A 24 -12.92 -11.52 22.86
N PRO A 25 -14.20 -11.87 23.08
CA PRO A 25 -15.34 -11.13 22.56
C PRO A 25 -15.43 -9.71 23.11
N GLU A 26 -15.17 -9.52 24.41
CA GLU A 26 -15.26 -8.21 25.07
C GLU A 26 -14.31 -7.18 24.47
N ARG A 27 -13.02 -7.53 24.33
CA ARG A 27 -12.02 -6.64 23.74
C ARG A 27 -12.22 -6.49 22.23
N SER A 28 -12.73 -7.52 21.55
CA SER A 28 -13.05 -7.43 20.12
C SER A 28 -14.17 -6.43 19.86
N ALA A 29 -15.20 -6.40 20.72
CA ALA A 29 -16.31 -5.44 20.64
C ALA A 29 -15.86 -3.99 20.85
N GLN A 30 -14.76 -3.76 21.60
CA GLN A 30 -14.19 -2.43 21.83
C GLN A 30 -13.34 -1.91 20.67
N ILE A 31 -13.06 -2.73 19.66
CA ILE A 31 -12.33 -2.27 18.48
C ILE A 31 -13.22 -1.29 17.70
N ARG A 32 -12.73 -0.05 17.55
CA ARG A 32 -13.40 1.01 16.76
C ARG A 32 -12.90 1.10 15.33
N PHE A 33 -11.62 0.87 15.12
CA PHE A 33 -10.98 1.01 13.81
C PHE A 33 -10.05 -0.16 13.53
N ILE A 34 -10.09 -0.68 12.32
CA ILE A 34 -9.16 -1.70 11.84
C ILE A 34 -8.54 -1.19 10.54
N CYS A 35 -7.22 -1.27 10.45
CA CYS A 35 -6.52 -1.01 9.19
C CYS A 35 -6.03 -2.34 8.61
N SER A 36 -6.46 -2.70 7.40
CA SER A 36 -6.07 -3.96 6.77
C SER A 36 -5.67 -3.81 5.29
N ASP A 37 -4.99 -4.82 4.76
CA ASP A 37 -4.86 -5.02 3.31
C ASP A 37 -6.22 -5.46 2.71
N MET A 38 -6.34 -5.37 1.39
CA MET A 38 -7.49 -5.80 0.56
C MET A 38 -7.58 -7.32 0.40
N TRP A 39 -6.90 -8.08 1.23
CA TRP A 39 -6.89 -9.54 1.10
C TRP A 39 -8.19 -10.11 1.64
N GLN A 40 -8.95 -10.78 0.77
CA GLN A 40 -10.33 -11.21 1.05
C GLN A 40 -10.50 -11.95 2.40
N PRO A 41 -9.61 -12.88 2.77
CA PRO A 41 -9.64 -13.51 4.10
C PRO A 41 -9.61 -12.57 5.30
N TYR A 42 -8.89 -11.44 5.22
CA TYR A 42 -8.93 -10.43 6.29
C TYR A 42 -10.30 -9.76 6.35
N LEU A 43 -10.84 -9.38 5.19
CA LEU A 43 -12.14 -8.70 5.11
C LEU A 43 -13.25 -9.61 5.67
N ASN A 44 -13.24 -10.89 5.32
CA ASN A 44 -14.20 -11.88 5.81
C ASN A 44 -14.17 -11.99 7.34
N VAL A 45 -12.99 -12.23 7.92
CA VAL A 45 -12.85 -12.44 9.37
C VAL A 45 -13.13 -11.16 10.15
N ILE A 46 -12.73 -9.99 9.64
CA ILE A 46 -13.04 -8.70 10.27
C ILE A 46 -14.54 -8.45 10.29
N ALA A 47 -15.23 -8.66 9.16
CA ALA A 47 -16.67 -8.49 9.08
C ALA A 47 -17.42 -9.43 10.05
N GLU A 48 -16.91 -10.64 10.27
CA GLU A 48 -17.51 -11.60 11.22
C GLU A 48 -17.19 -11.26 12.68
N ARG A 49 -15.94 -10.89 13.01
CA ARG A 49 -15.45 -10.84 14.40
C ARG A 49 -15.43 -9.44 15.01
N ALA A 50 -15.47 -8.41 14.18
CA ALA A 50 -15.53 -7.02 14.61
C ALA A 50 -16.42 -6.18 13.65
N PRO A 51 -17.71 -6.56 13.46
CA PRO A 51 -18.61 -5.87 12.53
C PRO A 51 -18.83 -4.40 12.90
N GLN A 52 -18.69 -4.04 14.18
CA GLN A 52 -18.82 -2.67 14.67
C GLN A 52 -17.59 -1.80 14.36
N ALA A 53 -16.45 -2.40 14.02
CA ALA A 53 -15.23 -1.67 13.74
C ALA A 53 -15.24 -1.11 12.31
N LEU A 54 -14.87 0.15 12.17
CA LEU A 54 -14.68 0.77 10.86
C LEU A 54 -13.40 0.21 10.23
N ASN A 55 -13.57 -0.65 9.22
CA ASN A 55 -12.46 -1.26 8.49
C ASN A 55 -11.96 -0.33 7.37
N ILE A 56 -10.70 0.09 7.46
CA ILE A 56 -10.04 1.04 6.60
C ILE A 56 -8.94 0.32 5.81
N LEU A 57 -8.93 0.48 4.49
CA LEU A 57 -7.87 -0.10 3.69
C LEU A 57 -6.57 0.68 3.76
N ASP A 58 -5.45 -0.06 3.84
CA ASP A 58 -4.13 0.53 3.81
C ASP A 58 -3.81 1.13 2.42
N ARG A 59 -3.60 2.45 2.43
CA ARG A 59 -3.26 3.27 1.26
C ARG A 59 -1.97 2.83 0.57
N TYR A 60 -1.02 2.28 1.31
CA TYR A 60 0.24 1.82 0.75
C TYR A 60 0.01 0.71 -0.28
N HIS A 61 -0.89 -0.23 0.00
CA HIS A 61 -1.17 -1.33 -0.93
C HIS A 61 -1.82 -0.85 -2.23
N ILE A 62 -2.68 0.18 -2.16
CA ILE A 62 -3.25 0.84 -3.34
C ILE A 62 -2.15 1.52 -4.15
N ALA A 63 -1.29 2.31 -3.50
CA ALA A 63 -0.17 3.01 -4.15
C ALA A 63 0.83 2.02 -4.78
N ALA A 64 1.15 0.92 -4.10
CA ALA A 64 2.04 -0.13 -4.60
C ALA A 64 1.46 -0.81 -5.85
N LYS A 65 0.16 -1.16 -5.86
CA LYS A 65 -0.51 -1.73 -7.03
C LYS A 65 -0.56 -0.74 -8.19
N MET A 66 -0.80 0.55 -7.92
CA MET A 66 -0.76 1.61 -8.93
C MET A 66 0.63 1.71 -9.59
N ASN A 67 1.70 1.72 -8.76
CA ASN A 67 3.08 1.75 -9.24
C ASN A 67 3.42 0.52 -10.09
N GLN A 68 2.97 -0.66 -9.68
CA GLN A 68 3.12 -1.88 -10.47
C GLN A 68 2.42 -1.75 -11.84
N ALA A 69 1.18 -1.25 -11.87
CA ALA A 69 0.44 -1.07 -13.11
C ALA A 69 1.14 -0.12 -14.10
N ILE A 70 1.74 0.97 -13.62
CA ILE A 70 2.54 1.87 -14.45
C ILE A 70 3.78 1.18 -15.01
N ASP A 71 4.49 0.44 -14.16
CA ASP A 71 5.70 -0.27 -14.59
C ASP A 71 5.38 -1.35 -15.64
N GLU A 72 4.22 -2.02 -15.52
CA GLU A 72 3.70 -2.95 -16.52
C GLU A 72 3.42 -2.24 -17.87
N VAL A 73 2.73 -1.10 -17.85
CA VAL A 73 2.47 -0.29 -19.06
C VAL A 73 3.80 0.14 -19.70
N ARG A 74 4.70 0.72 -18.90
CA ARG A 74 6.03 1.18 -19.33
C ARG A 74 6.84 0.04 -19.94
N ALA A 75 6.90 -1.11 -19.27
CA ALA A 75 7.67 -2.25 -19.74
C ALA A 75 7.13 -2.79 -21.07
N LYS A 76 5.80 -2.89 -21.20
CA LYS A 76 5.15 -3.31 -22.44
C LYS A 76 5.43 -2.33 -23.58
N GLU A 77 5.22 -1.04 -23.34
CA GLU A 77 5.46 -0.01 -24.36
C GLU A 77 6.94 0.10 -24.76
N THR A 78 7.86 -0.03 -23.81
CA THR A 78 9.31 -0.05 -24.09
C THR A 78 9.67 -1.18 -25.06
N ARG A 79 9.09 -2.37 -24.88
CA ARG A 79 9.34 -3.53 -25.77
C ARG A 79 8.79 -3.27 -27.18
N GLU A 80 7.56 -2.77 -27.29
CA GLU A 80 6.90 -2.48 -28.57
C GLU A 80 7.61 -1.37 -29.36
N VAL A 81 8.05 -0.30 -28.70
CA VAL A 81 8.75 0.80 -29.39
C VAL A 81 10.12 0.35 -29.86
N ARG A 82 10.83 -0.46 -29.06
CA ARG A 82 12.13 -1.02 -29.44
C ARG A 82 12.06 -1.97 -30.62
N SER A 83 11.02 -2.80 -30.71
CA SER A 83 10.86 -3.73 -31.83
C SER A 83 10.56 -3.02 -33.14
N ARG A 84 9.90 -1.86 -33.11
CA ARG A 84 9.63 -1.05 -34.31
C ARG A 84 10.83 -0.22 -34.75
N ASN A 85 11.39 0.56 -33.83
CA ASN A 85 12.57 1.39 -34.10
C ASN A 85 13.32 1.68 -32.81
N ARG A 86 14.43 0.98 -32.62
CA ARG A 86 15.29 1.08 -31.44
C ARG A 86 15.89 2.47 -31.22
N LEU A 87 16.10 3.24 -32.30
CA LEU A 87 16.70 4.58 -32.29
C LEU A 87 15.66 5.70 -32.21
N SER A 88 14.36 5.38 -32.20
CA SER A 88 13.31 6.39 -32.02
C SER A 88 13.47 7.14 -30.69
N LYS A 89 13.15 8.44 -30.69
CA LYS A 89 13.16 9.30 -29.49
C LYS A 89 12.42 8.63 -28.32
N SER A 90 11.25 8.05 -28.58
CA SER A 90 10.44 7.31 -27.60
C SER A 90 11.17 6.11 -26.98
N SER A 91 11.92 5.32 -27.77
CA SER A 91 12.72 4.18 -27.28
C SER A 91 13.81 4.64 -26.32
N VAL A 92 14.49 5.72 -26.67
CA VAL A 92 15.59 6.29 -25.89
C VAL A 92 15.06 6.90 -24.58
N VAL A 93 13.96 7.65 -24.66
CA VAL A 93 13.38 8.33 -23.50
C VAL A 93 12.77 7.36 -22.49
N LEU A 94 12.18 6.23 -22.94
CA LEU A 94 11.67 5.19 -22.04
C LEU A 94 12.77 4.39 -21.31
N LYS A 95 14.02 4.40 -21.81
CA LYS A 95 15.14 3.71 -21.14
C LYS A 95 15.45 4.40 -19.80
N HIS A 96 15.63 3.61 -18.74
CA HIS A 96 15.92 4.10 -17.38
C HIS A 96 14.87 5.08 -16.80
N SER A 97 13.67 5.14 -17.37
CA SER A 97 12.59 6.07 -16.96
C SER A 97 11.81 5.64 -15.72
N ARG A 98 11.91 4.37 -15.29
CA ARG A 98 11.07 3.77 -14.24
C ARG A 98 10.91 4.66 -13.01
N TRP A 99 12.02 5.07 -12.40
CA TRP A 99 11.97 5.84 -11.16
C TRP A 99 11.46 7.27 -11.33
N CYS A 100 11.51 7.82 -12.55
CA CYS A 100 10.94 9.14 -12.85
C CYS A 100 9.41 9.12 -12.79
N LEU A 101 8.80 7.95 -13.03
CA LEU A 101 7.35 7.77 -13.07
C LEU A 101 6.77 7.31 -11.72
N LEU A 102 7.54 6.55 -10.96
CA LEU A 102 7.07 5.93 -9.71
C LEU A 102 7.21 6.86 -8.50
N LYS A 103 8.20 7.75 -8.50
CA LYS A 103 8.41 8.72 -7.40
C LYS A 103 7.40 9.87 -7.51
N ARG A 104 7.25 10.60 -6.40
CA ARG A 104 6.62 11.93 -6.43
C ARG A 104 7.56 12.96 -7.03
N VAL A 105 7.00 13.99 -7.66
CA VAL A 105 7.76 15.10 -8.26
C VAL A 105 8.72 15.73 -7.25
N GLU A 106 8.25 15.92 -6.01
CA GLU A 106 9.00 16.44 -4.86
C GLU A 106 10.27 15.65 -4.53
N ASN A 107 10.30 14.35 -4.85
CA ASN A 107 11.35 13.40 -4.50
C ASN A 107 12.24 13.00 -5.70
N LEU A 108 12.08 13.70 -6.83
CA LEU A 108 12.90 13.47 -8.01
C LEU A 108 14.26 14.15 -7.86
N THR A 109 15.30 13.50 -8.34
CA THR A 109 16.58 14.20 -8.55
C THR A 109 16.49 15.13 -9.76
N ALA A 110 17.35 16.13 -9.87
CA ALA A 110 17.37 17.04 -11.03
C ALA A 110 17.42 16.29 -12.38
N LYS A 111 18.24 15.23 -12.46
CA LYS A 111 18.31 14.35 -13.65
C LYS A 111 16.99 13.63 -13.93
N GLN A 112 16.28 13.19 -12.89
CA GLN A 112 14.98 12.52 -13.03
C GLN A 112 13.88 13.50 -13.45
N ALA A 113 13.91 14.75 -12.98
CA ALA A 113 12.97 15.79 -13.36
C ALA A 113 13.08 16.15 -14.85
N VAL A 114 14.30 16.38 -15.35
CA VAL A 114 14.54 16.61 -16.79
C VAL A 114 14.04 15.42 -17.62
N LYS A 115 14.32 14.19 -17.17
CA LYS A 115 13.85 12.98 -17.86
C LYS A 115 12.33 12.85 -17.88
N LEU A 116 11.67 13.24 -16.79
CA LEU A 116 10.21 13.26 -16.73
C LEU A 116 9.64 14.27 -17.73
N GLN A 117 10.23 15.46 -17.85
CA GLN A 117 9.82 16.45 -18.84
C GLN A 117 9.95 15.92 -20.28
N GLU A 118 11.05 15.25 -20.61
CA GLU A 118 11.21 14.57 -21.91
C GLU A 118 10.12 13.53 -22.17
N LEU A 119 9.77 12.73 -21.15
CA LEU A 119 8.71 11.73 -21.24
C LEU A 119 7.37 12.39 -21.51
N LEU A 120 7.01 13.43 -20.74
CA LEU A 120 5.74 14.15 -20.86
C LEU A 120 5.57 14.83 -22.22
N ALA A 121 6.67 15.23 -22.86
CA ALA A 121 6.66 15.77 -24.22
C ALA A 121 6.38 14.71 -25.31
N CYS A 122 6.31 13.42 -24.95
CA CYS A 122 6.08 12.32 -25.87
C CYS A 122 4.65 11.76 -25.72
N ASN A 123 3.97 11.44 -26.84
CA ASN A 123 2.64 10.84 -26.82
C ASN A 123 2.69 9.32 -26.51
N LEU A 124 2.99 9.00 -25.25
CA LEU A 124 3.19 7.63 -24.77
C LEU A 124 2.03 7.15 -23.90
N ARG A 125 1.69 5.86 -23.99
CA ARG A 125 0.72 5.22 -23.06
C ARG A 125 1.23 5.26 -21.62
N THR A 126 2.54 5.19 -21.44
CA THR A 126 3.22 5.35 -20.15
C THR A 126 2.93 6.69 -19.51
N VAL A 127 2.96 7.78 -20.30
CA VAL A 127 2.62 9.13 -19.82
C VAL A 127 1.17 9.19 -19.37
N ARG A 128 0.25 8.63 -20.16
CA ARG A 128 -1.16 8.54 -19.77
C ARG A 128 -1.38 7.77 -18.46
N ALA A 129 -0.66 6.66 -18.25
CA ALA A 129 -0.71 5.91 -17.00
C ALA A 129 -0.16 6.74 -15.81
N TYR A 130 0.93 7.46 -16.04
CA TYR A 130 1.52 8.35 -15.05
C TYR A 130 0.57 9.48 -14.66
N LEU A 131 -0.02 10.19 -15.63
CA LEU A 131 -0.99 11.26 -15.37
C LEU A 131 -2.20 10.78 -14.56
N LEU A 132 -2.70 9.57 -14.85
CA LEU A 132 -3.78 8.97 -14.05
C LEU A 132 -3.35 8.74 -12.59
N LYS A 133 -2.11 8.30 -12.33
CA LYS A 133 -1.58 8.17 -10.96
C LYS A 133 -1.46 9.52 -10.27
N GLU A 134 -0.90 10.52 -10.94
CA GLU A 134 -0.75 11.86 -10.34
C GLU A 134 -2.12 12.45 -10.03
N GLN A 135 -3.09 12.31 -10.94
CA GLN A 135 -4.47 12.70 -10.67
C GLN A 135 -5.05 11.97 -9.45
N PHE A 136 -4.83 10.66 -9.33
CA PHE A 136 -5.31 9.88 -8.19
C PHE A 136 -4.70 10.33 -6.86
N HIS A 137 -3.56 11.02 -6.88
CA HIS A 137 -2.93 11.47 -5.65
C HIS A 137 -3.83 12.41 -4.85
N PHE A 138 -4.50 13.35 -5.54
CA PHE A 138 -5.44 14.31 -4.95
C PHE A 138 -6.63 13.65 -4.25
N PHE A 139 -6.92 12.38 -4.54
CA PHE A 139 -7.98 11.63 -3.85
C PHE A 139 -7.84 11.70 -2.33
N TRP A 140 -6.60 11.61 -1.83
CA TRP A 140 -6.34 11.56 -0.39
C TRP A 140 -6.41 12.92 0.30
N GLU A 141 -6.57 14.01 -0.46
CA GLU A 141 -6.64 15.39 0.05
C GLU A 141 -8.08 15.85 0.27
N TYR A 142 -9.08 15.06 -0.14
CA TYR A 142 -10.47 15.38 0.12
C TYR A 142 -10.81 15.28 1.61
N ALA A 143 -11.58 16.25 2.13
CA ALA A 143 -12.09 16.22 3.50
C ALA A 143 -13.43 15.47 3.63
N SER A 144 -14.20 15.36 2.54
CA SER A 144 -15.54 14.77 2.54
C SER A 144 -15.58 13.44 1.79
N ALA A 145 -16.10 12.40 2.44
CA ALA A 145 -16.31 11.08 1.85
C ALA A 145 -17.21 11.13 0.59
N ALA A 146 -18.20 12.02 0.56
CA ALA A 146 -19.08 12.18 -0.60
C ALA A 146 -18.33 12.70 -1.84
N TRP A 147 -17.54 13.77 -1.66
CA TRP A 147 -16.72 14.34 -2.74
C TRP A 147 -15.60 13.39 -3.18
N ALA A 148 -14.95 12.71 -2.24
CA ALA A 148 -13.99 11.65 -2.53
C ALA A 148 -14.64 10.51 -3.33
N GLY A 149 -15.85 10.10 -2.97
CA GLY A 149 -16.62 9.09 -3.67
C GLY A 149 -16.92 9.47 -5.13
N LYS A 150 -17.33 10.72 -5.36
CA LYS A 150 -17.55 11.27 -6.71
C LYS A 150 -16.27 11.31 -7.53
N PHE A 151 -15.16 11.79 -6.93
CA PHE A 151 -13.85 11.78 -7.57
C PHE A 151 -13.46 10.35 -7.98
N LEU A 152 -13.63 9.37 -7.08
CA LEU A 152 -13.23 7.98 -7.32
C LEU A 152 -14.00 7.38 -8.50
N GLU A 153 -15.29 7.66 -8.63
CA GLU A 153 -16.11 7.22 -9.76
C GLU A 153 -15.66 7.81 -11.09
N GLN A 154 -15.40 9.12 -11.11
CA GLN A 154 -14.91 9.83 -12.28
C GLN A 154 -13.53 9.31 -12.71
N TRP A 155 -12.62 9.17 -11.73
CA TRP A 155 -11.28 8.62 -11.97
C TRP A 155 -11.34 7.20 -12.51
N CYS A 156 -12.14 6.32 -11.90
CA CYS A 156 -12.31 4.95 -12.38
C CYS A 156 -12.89 4.90 -13.80
N THR A 157 -13.78 5.84 -14.16
CA THR A 157 -14.31 5.96 -15.52
C THR A 157 -13.24 6.38 -16.52
N ALA A 158 -12.40 7.37 -16.17
CA ALA A 158 -11.27 7.78 -16.99
C ALA A 158 -10.24 6.65 -17.16
N ALA A 159 -9.89 5.96 -16.08
CA ALA A 159 -8.99 4.82 -16.09
C ALA A 159 -9.53 3.66 -16.94
N MET A 160 -10.85 3.41 -16.90
CA MET A 160 -11.49 2.41 -17.76
C MET A 160 -11.39 2.77 -19.25
N ARG A 161 -11.62 4.05 -19.59
CA ARG A 161 -11.54 4.59 -20.95
C ARG A 161 -10.11 4.79 -21.47
N SER A 162 -9.09 4.69 -20.61
CA SER A 162 -7.68 4.90 -20.98
C SER A 162 -7.14 3.91 -22.01
N ARG A 163 -7.81 2.76 -22.20
CA ARG A 163 -7.37 1.60 -22.98
C ARG A 163 -6.05 0.98 -22.48
N LEU A 164 -5.75 1.15 -21.18
CA LEU A 164 -4.59 0.58 -20.52
C LEU A 164 -5.03 -0.57 -19.61
N ALA A 165 -4.83 -1.82 -20.05
CA ALA A 165 -5.30 -2.98 -19.30
C ALA A 165 -4.83 -3.01 -17.82
N PRO A 166 -3.59 -2.65 -17.47
CA PRO A 166 -3.19 -2.54 -16.06
C PRO A 166 -3.99 -1.50 -15.27
N MET A 167 -4.26 -0.31 -15.84
CA MET A 167 -5.05 0.74 -15.18
C MET A 167 -6.53 0.37 -15.05
N GLN A 168 -7.08 -0.37 -16.02
CA GLN A 168 -8.43 -0.92 -15.94
C GLN A 168 -8.56 -1.91 -14.78
N LYS A 169 -7.54 -2.74 -14.54
CA LYS A 169 -7.52 -3.65 -13.37
C LYS A 169 -7.54 -2.86 -12.06
N ILE A 170 -6.77 -1.78 -11.97
CA ILE A 170 -6.80 -0.89 -10.80
C ILE A 170 -8.20 -0.28 -10.60
N ALA A 171 -8.81 0.25 -11.65
CA ALA A 171 -10.15 0.82 -11.56
C ALA A 171 -11.20 -0.20 -11.07
N ARG A 172 -11.17 -1.45 -11.55
CA ARG A 172 -12.07 -2.50 -11.06
C ARG A 172 -11.85 -2.82 -9.59
N MET A 173 -10.58 -2.92 -9.17
CA MET A 173 -10.20 -3.17 -7.78
C MET A 173 -10.64 -2.04 -6.84
N LEU A 174 -10.47 -0.78 -7.26
CA LEU A 174 -10.92 0.37 -6.49
C LEU A 174 -12.45 0.42 -6.38
N ARG A 175 -13.17 0.07 -7.47
CA ARG A 175 -14.64 -0.01 -7.45
C ARG A 175 -15.14 -1.09 -6.50
N SER A 176 -14.56 -2.29 -6.53
CA SER A 176 -14.99 -3.40 -5.67
C SER A 176 -14.76 -3.12 -4.18
N HIS A 177 -13.76 -2.30 -3.85
CA HIS A 177 -13.42 -1.93 -2.47
C HIS A 177 -13.88 -0.52 -2.09
N LYS A 178 -14.69 0.15 -2.93
CA LYS A 178 -15.09 1.56 -2.73
C LYS A 178 -15.57 1.85 -1.30
N PRO A 179 -16.47 1.05 -0.68
CA PRO A 179 -16.92 1.33 0.68
C PRO A 179 -15.76 1.40 1.68
N LEU A 180 -14.88 0.40 1.68
CA LEU A 180 -13.76 0.31 2.60
C LEU A 180 -12.67 1.38 2.35
N ILE A 181 -12.56 1.86 1.12
CA ILE A 181 -11.66 2.98 0.79
C ILE A 181 -12.23 4.29 1.35
N LEU A 182 -13.55 4.48 1.26
CA LEU A 182 -14.19 5.71 1.74
C LEU A 182 -14.21 5.83 3.27
N ASN A 183 -14.17 4.70 3.99
CA ASN A 183 -14.00 4.66 5.44
C ASN A 183 -12.77 5.45 5.94
N TRP A 184 -11.75 5.65 5.10
CA TRP A 184 -10.61 6.53 5.42
C TRP A 184 -11.06 7.97 5.75
N PHE A 185 -12.00 8.51 4.99
CA PHE A 185 -12.49 9.88 5.17
C PHE A 185 -13.46 9.99 6.34
N GLU A 186 -14.22 8.92 6.61
CA GLU A 186 -15.10 8.84 7.78
C GLU A 186 -14.31 8.79 9.09
N ALA A 187 -13.13 8.15 9.08
CA ALA A 187 -12.25 8.06 10.24
C ALA A 187 -11.61 9.41 10.64
N ARG A 188 -11.67 10.46 9.81
CA ARG A 188 -11.20 11.83 10.09
C ARG A 188 -9.88 11.90 10.87
N GLU A 189 -8.82 11.27 10.34
CA GLU A 189 -7.47 11.24 10.92
C GLU A 189 -7.30 10.52 12.27
N GLN A 190 -8.34 9.87 12.81
CA GLN A 190 -8.24 9.09 14.04
C GLN A 190 -7.29 7.88 13.91
N VAL A 191 -6.92 7.52 12.68
CA VAL A 191 -6.01 6.41 12.38
C VAL A 191 -4.80 6.91 11.60
N SER A 192 -3.63 6.84 12.24
CA SER A 192 -2.35 7.12 11.61
C SER A 192 -1.83 5.88 10.86
N LEU A 193 -1.95 5.86 9.53
CA LEU A 193 -1.36 4.82 8.67
C LEU A 193 0.18 4.80 8.74
N GLY A 194 0.81 5.96 8.93
CA GLY A 194 2.27 6.05 9.11
C GLY A 194 2.79 5.23 10.29
N ALA A 195 1.92 4.94 11.26
CA ALA A 195 2.24 4.05 12.37
C ALA A 195 2.39 2.58 11.95
N VAL A 196 1.48 2.12 11.09
CA VAL A 196 1.51 0.77 10.51
C VAL A 196 2.74 0.64 9.63
N GLU A 197 3.03 1.66 8.82
CA GLU A 197 4.24 1.72 8.00
C GLU A 197 5.51 1.68 8.86
N GLY A 198 5.57 2.48 9.93
CA GLY A 198 6.69 2.50 10.86
C GLY A 198 6.93 1.13 11.51
N LEU A 199 5.87 0.44 11.92
CA LEU A 199 5.97 -0.90 12.50
C LEU A 199 6.43 -1.94 11.46
N ASN A 200 5.88 -1.88 10.25
CA ASN A 200 6.30 -2.73 9.12
C ASN A 200 7.77 -2.50 8.73
N ASN A 201 8.23 -1.26 8.72
CA ASN A 201 9.62 -0.91 8.43
C ASN A 201 10.56 -1.40 9.52
N ARG A 202 10.19 -1.25 10.81
CA ARG A 202 10.95 -1.83 11.94
C ARG A 202 11.01 -3.35 11.86
N LEU A 203 9.90 -4.02 11.53
CA LEU A 203 9.85 -5.46 11.34
C LEU A 203 10.83 -5.91 10.24
N LYS A 204 10.76 -5.28 9.06
CA LYS A 204 11.67 -5.57 7.93
C LYS A 204 13.13 -5.31 8.29
N ALA A 205 13.43 -4.22 9.00
CA ALA A 205 14.79 -3.90 9.41
C ALA A 205 15.37 -4.94 10.37
N ASN A 206 14.60 -5.37 11.37
CA ASN A 206 15.03 -6.40 12.33
C ASN A 206 15.27 -7.76 11.64
N LEU A 207 14.38 -8.17 10.73
CA LEU A 207 14.57 -9.40 9.95
C LEU A 207 15.81 -9.36 9.05
N ARG A 208 16.16 -8.21 8.48
CA ARG A 208 17.40 -8.06 7.69
C ARG A 208 18.64 -8.15 8.57
N ARG A 209 18.62 -7.50 9.74
CA ARG A 209 19.75 -7.50 10.69
C ARG A 209 20.04 -8.89 11.28
N SER A 210 19.05 -9.77 11.32
CA SER A 210 19.23 -11.11 11.86
C SER A 210 19.78 -12.13 10.87
N TYR A 211 19.97 -11.77 9.59
CA TYR A 211 20.46 -12.68 8.52
C TYR A 211 19.63 -13.97 8.36
N GLY A 212 18.37 -13.96 8.79
CA GLY A 212 17.46 -15.11 8.76
C GLY A 212 17.38 -15.87 10.09
N PHE A 213 16.25 -16.55 10.28
CA PHE A 213 16.00 -17.41 11.44
C PHE A 213 15.65 -18.81 10.94
N ARG A 214 16.14 -19.84 11.64
CA ARG A 214 15.89 -21.25 11.26
C ARG A 214 14.50 -21.75 11.63
N THR A 215 13.83 -21.10 12.59
CA THR A 215 12.53 -21.57 13.11
C THR A 215 11.55 -20.43 13.26
N TYR A 216 10.25 -20.72 13.07
CA TYR A 216 9.17 -19.77 13.30
C TYR A 216 9.16 -19.25 14.76
N ARG A 217 9.44 -20.12 15.72
CA ARG A 217 9.52 -19.75 17.15
C ARG A 217 10.56 -18.65 17.38
N ALA A 218 11.74 -18.74 16.77
CA ALA A 218 12.78 -17.72 16.91
C ALA A 218 12.33 -16.37 16.32
N ILE A 219 11.66 -16.39 15.16
CA ILE A 219 11.08 -15.18 14.55
C ILE A 219 10.05 -14.56 15.50
N LYS A 220 9.12 -15.38 16.00
CA LYS A 220 8.04 -14.94 16.91
C LYS A 220 8.60 -14.27 18.17
N VAL A 221 9.57 -14.92 18.84
CA VAL A 221 10.22 -14.37 20.05
C VAL A 221 10.93 -13.05 19.73
N MET A 222 11.70 -12.97 18.64
CA MET A 222 12.36 -11.74 18.23
C MET A 222 11.35 -10.61 17.99
N LEU A 223 10.26 -10.88 17.28
CA LEU A 223 9.24 -9.88 16.98
C LEU A 223 8.58 -9.35 18.26
N TYR A 224 8.24 -10.22 19.21
CA TYR A 224 7.70 -9.79 20.50
C TYR A 224 8.71 -8.99 21.32
N HIS A 225 9.98 -9.41 21.35
CA HIS A 225 11.02 -8.66 22.05
C HIS A 225 11.19 -7.25 21.45
N LYS A 226 11.22 -7.11 20.12
CA LYS A 226 11.54 -5.84 19.46
C LYS A 226 10.33 -4.92 19.32
N LEU A 227 9.13 -5.47 19.17
CA LEU A 227 7.92 -4.72 18.80
C LEU A 227 6.78 -4.87 19.83
N GLY A 228 6.85 -5.85 20.73
CA GLY A 228 5.81 -6.16 21.70
C GLY A 228 5.73 -5.21 22.89
N ALA A 229 6.77 -4.37 23.11
CA ALA A 229 6.83 -3.47 24.26
C ALA A 229 6.51 -4.20 25.57
N LEU A 230 7.18 -5.34 25.76
CA LEU A 230 7.00 -6.18 26.93
C LEU A 230 7.70 -5.53 28.14
N PRO A 231 7.18 -5.71 29.36
CA PRO A 231 7.87 -5.24 30.54
C PRO A 231 9.23 -5.92 30.64
N GLU A 232 10.28 -5.11 30.84
CA GLU A 232 11.61 -5.62 31.12
C GLU A 232 11.68 -6.02 32.60
N PRO A 233 12.35 -7.13 32.95
CA PRO A 233 12.60 -7.46 34.34
C PRO A 233 13.39 -6.34 35.02
N GLU A 234 13.18 -6.13 36.32
CA GLU A 234 14.07 -5.28 37.08
C GLU A 234 15.46 -5.93 37.13
N HIS A 235 16.43 -5.28 36.49
CA HIS A 235 17.82 -5.69 36.50
C HIS A 235 18.63 -4.78 37.43
N ALA A 236 19.53 -5.36 38.21
CA ALA A 236 20.39 -4.61 39.13
C ALA A 236 21.30 -3.59 38.43
N HIS A 237 21.58 -3.78 37.14
CA HIS A 237 22.43 -2.90 36.35
C HIS A 237 21.81 -2.64 34.96
N ARG A 238 21.82 -1.38 34.52
CA ARG A 238 21.53 -0.99 33.13
C ARG A 238 22.85 -0.75 32.41
N PHE A 239 23.07 -1.43 31.29
CA PHE A 239 24.19 -1.10 30.42
C PHE A 239 23.81 0.14 29.61
N CYS A 240 24.48 1.25 29.92
CA CYS A 240 24.37 2.54 29.22
C CYS A 240 24.99 2.45 27.82
#